data_AF-A0A3B9MYU2-F1
#
_entry.id   AF-A0A3B9MYU2-F1
#
_cell.length_a   1.000
_cell.length_b   1.000
_cell.length_c   1.000
_cell.angle_alpha   90.00
_cell.angle_beta   90.00
_cell.angle_gamma   90.00
#
_symmetry.space_group_name_H-M   'P 1'
#
loop_
_entity.id
_entity.type
_entity.pdbx_description
1 polymer ?
#
loop_
_entity_poly.entity_id
_entity_poly.type
_entity_poly.pdbx_seq_one_letter_code
_entity_poly.pdbx_strand_id
1 'polypeptide(L)'
;MTLLKQIIDKCNEGGPFFTYPILILLFVIIGVFIYDLIKKTDYGKTISLIAHLGWFAVAWGFWGRTIGLIDAFDSVEAYGEITIGALASGFKIALLNPVFGIFVFLVARAGIIVLTLMQRKKAE
;
A
#
# COMPACT_ATOMS: atom_id res chain seq x y z
N MET A 1 -8.90 -16.99 -16.51
CA MET A 1 -8.22 -16.71 -15.23
C MET A 1 -9.09 -15.73 -14.45
N THR A 2 -9.46 -16.01 -13.21
CA THR A 2 -10.33 -15.12 -12.44
C THR A 2 -9.56 -13.86 -12.01
N LEU A 3 -10.25 -12.72 -11.90
CA LEU A 3 -9.67 -11.44 -11.46
C LEU A 3 -8.95 -11.59 -10.11
N LEU A 4 -9.51 -12.38 -9.20
CA LEU A 4 -8.92 -12.67 -7.90
C LEU A 4 -7.53 -13.31 -8.03
N LYS A 5 -7.36 -14.27 -8.95
CA LYS A 5 -6.08 -14.93 -9.16
C LYS A 5 -5.02 -13.95 -9.69
N GLN A 6 -5.40 -13.04 -10.58
CA GLN A 6 -4.49 -12.01 -11.10
C GLN A 6 -3.97 -11.08 -10.00
N ILE A 7 -4.83 -10.67 -9.06
CA ILE A 7 -4.41 -9.81 -7.94
C ILE A 7 -3.43 -10.56 -7.03
N ILE A 8 -3.76 -11.80 -6.67
CA ILE A 8 -2.89 -12.64 -5.83
C ILE A 8 -1.52 -12.85 -6.47
N ASP A 9 -1.49 -13.12 -7.78
CA ASP A 9 -0.23 -13.29 -8.52
C ASP A 9 0.61 -12.00 -8.48
N LYS A 10 -0.01 -10.81 -8.60
CA LYS A 10 0.70 -9.54 -8.43
C LYS A 10 1.19 -9.29 -7.02
N CYS A 11 0.45 -9.71 -6.00
CA CYS A 11 0.94 -9.62 -4.62
C CYS A 11 2.17 -10.51 -4.41
N ASN A 12 2.19 -11.71 -4.98
CA ASN A 12 3.33 -12.62 -4.89
C ASN A 12 4.53 -12.11 -5.73
N GLU A 13 4.30 -11.54 -6.91
CA GLU A 13 5.35 -10.92 -7.73
C GLU A 13 6.00 -9.70 -7.05
N GLY A 14 5.24 -8.93 -6.26
CA GLY A 14 5.75 -7.77 -5.53
C GLY A 14 6.57 -8.12 -4.30
N GLY A 15 6.73 -9.41 -3.98
CA GLY A 15 7.31 -9.86 -2.73
C GLY A 15 6.24 -9.94 -1.64
N PRO A 16 5.81 -11.15 -1.25
CA PRO A 16 4.81 -11.38 -0.21
C PRO A 16 5.05 -10.58 1.08
N PHE A 17 6.31 -10.48 1.48
CA PHE A 17 6.71 -9.78 2.69
C PHE A 17 6.34 -8.29 2.68
N PHE A 18 6.32 -7.64 1.51
CA PHE A 18 5.98 -6.23 1.39
C PHE A 18 4.51 -6.02 1.05
N THR A 19 3.96 -6.82 0.13
CA THR A 19 2.61 -6.62 -0.40
C THR A 19 1.52 -7.01 0.59
N TYR A 20 1.66 -8.11 1.34
CA TYR A 20 0.63 -8.54 2.29
C TYR A 20 0.43 -7.56 3.46
N PRO A 21 1.48 -6.99 4.10
CA PRO A 21 1.29 -5.93 5.08
C PRO A 21 0.53 -4.71 4.53
N ILE A 22 0.79 -4.31 3.29
CA ILE A 22 0.07 -3.20 2.64
C ILE A 22 -1.41 -3.55 2.49
N LEU A 23 -1.74 -4.78 2.11
CA LEU A 23 -3.13 -5.24 2.04
C LEU A 23 -3.80 -5.29 3.42
N ILE A 24 -3.09 -5.72 4.46
CA ILE A 24 -3.61 -5.69 5.84
C ILE A 24 -3.94 -4.25 6.25
N LEU A 25 -3.05 -3.30 5.95
CA LEU A 25 -3.30 -1.87 6.22
C LEU A 25 -4.55 -1.37 5.48
N LEU A 26 -4.78 -1.79 4.25
CA LEU A 26 -6.00 -1.47 3.50
C LEU A 26 -7.25 -1.92 4.25
N PHE A 27 -7.29 -3.18 4.69
CA PHE A 27 -8.43 -3.71 5.44
C PHE A 27 -8.61 -3.01 6.79
N VAL A 28 -7.52 -2.67 7.49
CA VAL A 28 -7.58 -1.90 8.74
C VAL A 28 -8.15 -0.50 8.49
N ILE A 29 -7.69 0.20 7.45
CA ILE A 29 -8.20 1.53 7.08
C ILE A 29 -9.70 1.47 6.78
N ILE A 30 -10.13 0.48 5.99
CA ILE A 30 -11.55 0.28 5.66
C ILE A 30 -12.35 -0.04 6.93
N GLY A 31 -11.85 -0.91 7.80
CA GLY A 31 -12.51 -1.28 9.06
C GLY A 31 -12.69 -0.10 10.00
N VAL A 32 -11.63 0.71 10.19
CA VAL A 32 -11.67 1.93 11.00
C VAL A 32 -12.65 2.96 10.41
N PHE A 33 -12.64 3.12 9.09
CA PHE A 33 -13.57 4.02 8.39
C PHE A 33 -15.03 3.59 8.59
N ILE A 34 -15.36 2.31 8.38
CA ILE A 34 -16.73 1.78 8.56
C ILE A 34 -17.17 1.88 10.02
N TYR A 35 -16.29 1.55 10.97
CA TYR A 35 -16.58 1.64 12.40
C TYR A 35 -17.01 3.06 12.81
N ASP A 36 -16.29 4.07 12.30
CA ASP A 36 -16.57 5.47 12.58
C ASP A 36 -17.88 5.95 11.93
N LEU A 37 -18.19 5.48 10.72
CA LEU A 37 -19.49 5.74 10.06
C LEU A 37 -20.68 5.22 10.88
N ILE A 38 -20.55 4.07 11.54
CA ILE A 38 -21.63 3.47 12.34
C ILE A 38 -21.75 4.17 13.70
N LYS A 39 -20.63 4.36 14.40
CA LYS A 39 -20.67 4.92 15.77
C LYS A 39 -20.73 6.45 15.84
N LYS A 40 -20.51 7.17 14.73
CA LYS A 40 -20.46 8.65 14.68
C LYS A 40 -19.56 9.24 15.79
N THR A 41 -18.40 8.60 15.97
CA THR A 41 -17.39 8.90 16.98
C THR A 41 -16.68 10.24 16.71
N ASP A 42 -15.67 10.56 17.50
CA ASP A 42 -14.79 11.71 17.27
C ASP A 42 -14.01 11.53 15.96
N TYR A 43 -14.54 12.12 14.88
CA TYR A 43 -13.96 12.11 13.54
C TYR A 43 -12.50 12.58 13.52
N GLY A 44 -12.08 13.46 14.44
CA GLY A 44 -10.74 14.03 14.45
C GLY A 44 -9.65 12.97 14.72
N LYS A 45 -9.90 12.09 15.71
CA LYS A 45 -8.98 10.99 16.02
C LYS A 45 -8.92 9.96 14.89
N THR A 46 -10.07 9.62 14.32
CA THR A 46 -10.18 8.68 13.20
C THR A 46 -9.44 9.19 11.96
N ILE A 47 -9.62 10.46 11.61
CA ILE A 47 -8.91 11.11 10.49
C ILE A 47 -7.40 11.05 10.70
N SER A 48 -6.91 11.39 11.90
CA SER A 48 -5.48 11.32 12.23
C SER A 48 -4.95 9.89 12.10
N LEU A 49 -5.67 8.89 12.63
CA LEU A 49 -5.26 7.49 12.55
C LEU A 49 -5.18 7.00 11.10
N ILE A 50 -6.22 7.26 10.28
CA ILE A 50 -6.23 6.87 8.87
C ILE A 50 -5.09 7.59 8.11
N ALA A 51 -4.77 8.83 8.46
CA ALA A 51 -3.67 9.57 7.84
C ALA A 51 -2.31 8.92 8.14
N HIS A 52 -2.05 8.53 9.39
CA HIS A 52 -0.82 7.85 9.78
C HIS A 52 -0.70 6.48 9.11
N LEU A 53 -1.78 5.69 9.07
CA LEU A 53 -1.79 4.39 8.40
C LEU A 53 -1.54 4.51 6.89
N GLY A 54 -2.16 5.50 6.25
CA GLY A 54 -1.94 5.78 4.82
C GLY A 54 -0.48 6.13 4.53
N TRP A 55 0.13 7.03 5.31
CA TRP A 55 1.54 7.39 5.14
C TRP A 55 2.47 6.21 5.41
N PHE A 56 2.17 5.39 6.41
CA PHE A 56 2.92 4.18 6.69
C PHE A 56 2.87 3.20 5.49
N ALA A 57 1.71 3.04 4.84
CA ALA A 57 1.59 2.20 3.64
C ALA A 57 2.49 2.69 2.49
N VAL A 58 2.60 4.00 2.28
CA VAL A 58 3.53 4.58 1.29
C VAL A 58 4.97 4.31 1.69
N ALA A 59 5.36 4.62 2.93
CA ALA A 59 6.72 4.42 3.41
C ALA A 59 7.14 2.94 3.29
N TRP A 60 6.25 2.01 3.65
CA TRP A 60 6.48 0.58 3.51
C TRP A 60 6.62 0.13 2.05
N GLY A 61 5.76 0.64 1.16
CA GLY A 61 5.86 0.37 -0.28
C GLY A 61 7.17 0.89 -0.90
N PHE A 62 7.63 2.06 -0.48
CA PHE A 62 8.92 2.60 -0.92
C PHE A 62 10.11 1.84 -0.33
N TRP A 63 9.99 1.31 0.89
CA TRP A 63 11.02 0.44 1.44
C TRP A 63 11.15 -0.86 0.65
N GLY A 64 10.02 -1.51 0.31
CA GLY A 64 10.01 -2.65 -0.59
C GLY A 64 10.58 -2.32 -1.97
N ARG A 65 10.42 -1.08 -2.45
CA ARG A 65 11.07 -0.63 -3.68
C ARG A 65 12.58 -0.65 -3.58
N THR A 66 13.11 -0.05 -2.51
CA THR A 66 14.55 0.02 -2.30
C THR A 66 15.17 -1.37 -2.26
N ILE A 67 14.54 -2.32 -1.55
CA ILE A 67 15.00 -3.71 -1.50
C ILE A 67 14.95 -4.38 -2.87
N GLY A 68 13.84 -4.25 -3.61
CA GLY A 68 13.76 -4.84 -4.96
C GLY A 68 14.78 -4.28 -5.95
N LEU A 69 15.16 -3.00 -5.81
CA LEU A 69 16.24 -2.42 -6.61
C LEU A 69 17.61 -2.97 -6.21
N ILE A 70 17.87 -3.13 -4.91
CA ILE A 70 19.11 -3.78 -4.43
C ILE A 70 19.21 -5.20 -5.00
N ASP A 71 18.16 -6.01 -4.87
CA ASP A 71 18.12 -7.38 -5.40
C ASP A 71 18.39 -7.44 -6.92
N ALA A 72 17.89 -6.45 -7.67
CA ALA A 72 18.13 -6.37 -9.11
C ALA A 72 19.62 -6.10 -9.42
N PHE A 73 20.25 -5.17 -8.69
CA PHE A 73 21.66 -4.85 -8.90
C PHE A 73 22.60 -5.96 -8.41
N ASP A 74 22.29 -6.59 -7.28
CA ASP A 74 23.04 -7.75 -6.75
C ASP A 74 23.02 -8.92 -7.74
N SER A 75 21.87 -9.13 -8.40
CA SER A 75 21.75 -10.14 -9.46
C SER A 75 22.69 -9.82 -10.63
N VAL A 76 22.76 -8.56 -11.08
CA VAL A 76 23.68 -8.16 -12.16
C VAL A 76 25.15 -8.35 -11.77
N GLU A 77 25.51 -8.00 -10.53
CA GLU A 77 26.87 -8.19 -10.01
C GLU A 77 27.28 -9.67 -10.04
N ALA A 78 26.36 -10.58 -9.67
CA ALA A 78 26.64 -12.02 -9.63
C ALA A 78 26.84 -12.66 -11.02
N TYR A 79 26.12 -12.21 -12.05
CA TYR A 79 26.22 -12.78 -13.40
C TYR A 79 27.33 -12.16 -14.26
N GLY A 80 27.83 -10.97 -13.90
CA GLY A 80 28.85 -10.25 -14.67
C GLY A 80 28.38 -9.72 -16.04
N GLU A 81 27.13 -10.02 -16.44
CA GLU A 81 26.49 -9.54 -17.66
C GLU A 81 25.09 -8.98 -17.35
N ILE A 82 24.77 -7.83 -17.93
CA ILE A 82 23.46 -7.21 -17.80
C ILE A 82 22.48 -7.94 -18.73
N THR A 83 21.68 -8.85 -18.17
CA THR A 83 20.56 -9.47 -18.88
C THR A 83 19.22 -8.98 -18.33
N ILE A 84 18.20 -8.92 -19.21
CA ILE A 84 16.84 -8.57 -18.79
C ILE A 84 16.33 -9.55 -17.71
N GLY A 85 16.72 -10.83 -17.81
CA GLY A 85 16.37 -11.85 -16.83
C GLY A 85 16.92 -11.55 -15.44
N ALA A 86 18.16 -11.08 -15.35
CA ALA A 86 18.81 -10.75 -14.08
C ALA A 86 18.11 -9.59 -13.34
N LEU A 87 17.53 -8.63 -14.07
CA LEU A 87 16.85 -7.47 -13.47
C LEU A 87 15.35 -7.71 -13.21
N ALA A 88 14.72 -8.65 -13.91
CA ALA A 88 13.27 -8.76 -14.00
C ALA A 88 12.59 -9.05 -12.64
N SER A 89 13.18 -9.87 -11.79
CA SER A 89 12.63 -10.21 -10.47
C SER A 89 12.66 -8.99 -9.54
N GLY A 90 13.82 -8.38 -9.36
CA GLY A 90 13.99 -7.21 -8.49
C GLY A 90 13.15 -6.01 -8.97
N PHE A 91 13.05 -5.79 -10.28
CA PHE A 91 12.19 -4.73 -10.82
C PHE A 91 10.70 -4.97 -10.61
N LYS A 92 10.21 -6.21 -10.62
CA LYS A 92 8.81 -6.50 -10.26
C LYS A 92 8.52 -6.08 -8.82
N ILE A 93 9.39 -6.46 -7.88
CA ILE A 93 9.31 -6.03 -6.48
C ILE A 93 9.39 -4.50 -6.38
N ALA A 94 10.34 -3.89 -7.10
CA ALA A 94 10.60 -2.45 -7.06
C ALA A 94 9.44 -1.58 -7.55
N LEU A 95 8.67 -2.08 -8.51
CA LEU A 95 7.58 -1.34 -9.13
C LEU A 95 6.23 -1.64 -8.47
N LEU A 96 5.98 -2.88 -8.06
CA LEU A 96 4.70 -3.26 -7.46
C LEU A 96 4.51 -2.66 -6.07
N ASN A 97 5.55 -2.64 -5.23
CA ASN A 97 5.41 -2.19 -3.84
C ASN A 97 4.97 -0.72 -3.68
N PRO A 98 5.56 0.27 -4.39
CA PRO A 98 5.05 1.64 -4.37
C PRO A 98 3.64 1.76 -4.94
N VAL A 99 3.31 1.00 -5.98
CA VAL A 99 1.97 1.03 -6.58
C VAL A 99 0.92 0.59 -5.57
N PHE A 100 1.16 -0.51 -4.85
CA PHE A 100 0.27 -0.95 -3.77
C PHE A 100 0.21 0.07 -2.63
N GLY A 101 1.36 0.60 -2.18
CA GLY A 101 1.41 1.58 -1.09
C GLY A 101 0.65 2.87 -1.43
N ILE A 102 0.84 3.40 -2.64
CA ILE A 102 0.12 4.58 -3.14
C ILE A 102 -1.37 4.28 -3.30
N PHE A 103 -1.74 3.10 -3.80
CA PHE A 103 -3.15 2.71 -3.90
C PHE A 103 -3.85 2.75 -2.54
N VAL A 104 -3.25 2.15 -1.50
CA VAL A 104 -3.80 2.17 -0.14
C VAL A 104 -3.85 3.58 0.43
N PHE A 105 -2.84 4.41 0.14
CA PHE A 105 -2.85 5.81 0.53
C PHE A 105 -3.99 6.60 -0.12
N LEU A 106 -4.29 6.37 -1.40
CA LEU A 106 -5.42 7.01 -2.06
C LEU A 106 -6.76 6.62 -1.42
N VAL A 107 -6.92 5.35 -1.04
CA VAL A 107 -8.10 4.89 -0.29
C VAL A 107 -8.20 5.59 1.07
N ALA A 108 -7.09 5.69 1.81
CA ALA A 108 -7.02 6.43 3.07
C ALA A 108 -7.43 7.90 2.90
N ARG A 109 -6.93 8.57 1.85
CA ARG A 109 -7.27 9.97 1.54
C ARG A 109 -8.75 10.15 1.18
N ALA A 110 -9.31 9.25 0.38
CA ALA A 110 -10.73 9.26 0.07
C ALA A 110 -11.58 9.13 1.34
N GLY A 111 -11.23 8.20 2.23
CA GLY A 111 -11.90 8.03 3.53
C GLY A 111 -11.84 9.30 4.40
N ILE A 112 -10.66 9.91 4.52
CA ILE A 112 -10.47 11.16 5.28
C ILE A 112 -11.34 12.29 4.73
N ILE A 113 -11.41 12.46 3.40
CA ILE A 113 -12.23 13.50 2.78
C ILE A 113 -13.70 13.32 3.17
N VAL A 114 -14.23 12.10 3.09
CA VAL A 114 -15.62 11.81 3.48
C VAL A 114 -15.86 12.13 4.96
N LEU A 115 -14.99 11.66 5.86
CA LEU A 115 -15.12 11.93 7.30
C LEU A 115 -15.04 13.43 7.62
N THR A 116 -14.16 14.16 6.94
CA THR A 116 -14.00 15.62 7.13
C THR A 116 -15.26 16.38 6.71
N LEU A 117 -15.91 15.98 5.61
CA LEU A 117 -17.18 16.56 5.17
C LEU A 117 -18.31 16.27 6.17
N MET A 118 -18.34 15.07 6.75
CA MET A 118 -19.31 14.71 7.78
C MET A 118 -19.09 15.43 9.10
N GLN A 119 -17.82 15.68 9.47
CA GLN A 119 -17.47 16.44 10.67
C GLN A 119 -17.97 17.89 10.59
N ARG A 120 -17.84 18.54 9.42
CA ARG A 120 -18.34 19.91 9.20
C ARG A 120 -19.87 20.01 9.39
N LYS A 121 -20.63 19.07 8.82
CA LYS A 121 -22.10 19.02 8.97
C LYS A 121 -22.62 18.85 10.41
N LYS A 122 -21.78 18.37 11.33
CA LYS A 122 -22.16 18.19 12.74
C LYS A 122 -21.87 19.44 13.59
N ALA A 123 -21.08 20.38 13.06
CA ALA A 123 -20.71 21.63 13.71
C ALA A 123 -21.59 22.83 13.31
N GLU A 124 -22.36 22.69 12.22
CA GLU A 124 -23.45 23.58 11.79
C GLU A 124 -24.78 23.12 12.40
#